data_AF-A0A3R7QEJ9-F1
#
_entry.id   AF-A0A3R7QEJ9-F1
#
_cell.length_a   1.000
_cell.length_b   1.000
_cell.length_c   1.000
_cell.angle_alpha   90.00
_cell.angle_beta   90.00
_cell.angle_gamma   90.00
#
_symmetry.space_group_name_H-M   'P 1'
#
loop_
_entity.id
_entity.type
_entity.pdbx_description
1 polymer ?
#
loop_
_entity_poly.entity_id
_entity_poly.type
_entity_poly.pdbx_seq_one_letter_code
_entity_poly.pdbx_strand_id
1 'polypeptide(L)'
;MNSSYASEVLMEPMVWIVDHFSKALGPILVGGVITLTSSVVAIVYIIGLPYYWNKSPVLTSFLMVLGHWLLINVAFHFYMAARTDPGTPPKGILISEAVSVCKKCIAPKPPRTHHCSVCNRCILKMDHHCRILFFKHSI
;
A
#
# COMPACT_ATOMS: atom_id res chain seq x y z
N MET A 1 27.54 -25.09 -6.56
CA MET A 1 26.38 -24.18 -6.42
C MET A 1 25.86 -24.29 -5.01
N ASN A 2 25.71 -23.17 -4.30
CA ASN A 2 25.16 -23.21 -2.94
C ASN A 2 23.68 -23.62 -3.00
N SER A 3 23.22 -24.42 -2.04
CA SER A 3 21.83 -24.91 -1.97
C SER A 3 20.80 -23.77 -2.12
N SER A 4 21.09 -22.61 -1.53
CA SER A 4 20.26 -21.40 -1.63
C SER A 4 20.10 -20.88 -3.06
N TYR A 5 21.14 -20.95 -3.89
CA TYR A 5 21.07 -20.51 -5.29
C TYR A 5 20.20 -21.45 -6.13
N ALA A 6 20.31 -22.77 -5.90
CA ALA A 6 19.48 -23.75 -6.58
C ALA A 6 18.00 -23.55 -6.24
N SER A 7 17.67 -23.29 -4.97
CA SER A 7 16.28 -22.99 -4.57
C SER A 7 15.75 -21.68 -5.18
N GLU A 8 16.58 -20.65 -5.34
CA GLU A 8 16.17 -19.39 -5.97
C GLU A 8 15.77 -19.61 -7.44
N VAL A 9 16.59 -20.35 -8.19
CA VAL A 9 16.32 -20.64 -9.62
C VAL A 9 15.06 -21.48 -9.80
N LEU A 10 14.84 -22.48 -8.94
CA LEU A 10 13.65 -23.34 -9.00
C LEU A 10 12.35 -22.60 -8.66
N MET A 11 12.41 -21.60 -7.77
CA MET A 11 11.25 -20.83 -7.34
C MET A 11 10.92 -19.66 -8.28
N GLU A 12 11.83 -19.28 -9.17
CA GLU A 12 11.67 -18.13 -10.07
C GLU A 12 10.38 -18.16 -10.92
N PRO A 13 9.98 -19.29 -11.57
CA PRO A 13 8.74 -19.35 -12.34
C PRO A 13 7.50 -19.13 -11.47
N MET A 14 7.51 -19.68 -10.25
CA MET A 14 6.41 -19.50 -9.30
C MET A 14 6.31 -18.05 -8.86
N VAL A 15 7.43 -17.42 -8.50
CA VAL A 15 7.49 -16.00 -8.13
C VAL A 15 6.98 -15.14 -9.28
N TRP A 16 7.35 -15.43 -10.53
CA TRP A 16 6.85 -14.71 -11.70
C TRP A 16 5.32 -14.81 -11.86
N ILE A 17 4.74 -16.00 -11.69
CA ILE A 17 3.28 -16.20 -11.77
C ILE A 17 2.57 -15.39 -10.69
N VAL A 18 3.00 -15.51 -9.43
CA VAL A 18 2.44 -14.75 -8.30
C VAL A 18 2.55 -13.25 -8.55
N ASP A 19 3.69 -12.84 -9.09
CA ASP A 19 4.00 -11.45 -9.43
C ASP A 19 3.12 -10.89 -10.53
N HIS A 20 2.79 -11.70 -11.54
CA HIS A 20 1.93 -11.32 -12.65
C HIS A 20 0.46 -11.27 -12.21
N PHE A 21 0.02 -12.29 -11.49
CA PHE A 21 -1.33 -12.36 -10.92
C PHE A 21 -1.60 -11.20 -9.96
N SER A 22 -0.67 -10.89 -9.05
CA SER A 22 -0.82 -9.80 -8.09
C SER A 22 -0.92 -8.41 -8.76
N LYS A 23 -0.27 -8.20 -9.91
CA LYS A 23 -0.38 -6.95 -10.68
C LYS A 23 -1.76 -6.78 -11.32
N ALA A 24 -2.38 -7.86 -11.76
CA ALA A 24 -3.72 -7.84 -12.33
C ALA A 24 -4.80 -7.73 -11.23
N LEU A 25 -4.60 -8.45 -10.12
CA LEU A 25 -5.55 -8.48 -9.01
C LEU A 25 -5.60 -7.15 -8.23
N GLY A 26 -4.48 -6.44 -8.11
CA GLY A 26 -4.39 -5.14 -7.42
C GLY A 26 -5.46 -4.11 -7.84
N PRO A 27 -5.50 -3.68 -9.12
CA PRO A 27 -6.50 -2.72 -9.59
C PRO A 27 -7.93 -3.24 -9.47
N ILE A 28 -8.15 -4.54 -9.62
CA ILE A 28 -9.48 -5.16 -9.48
C ILE A 28 -9.97 -5.04 -8.04
N LEU A 29 -9.13 -5.37 -7.06
CA LEU A 29 -9.48 -5.25 -5.65
C LEU A 29 -9.71 -3.79 -5.24
N VAL A 30 -8.86 -2.87 -5.69
CA VAL A 30 -9.04 -1.43 -5.42
C VAL A 30 -10.35 -0.92 -6.04
N GLY A 31 -10.62 -1.25 -7.31
CA GLY A 31 -11.87 -0.89 -7.98
C GLY A 31 -13.09 -1.51 -7.31
N GLY A 32 -12.99 -2.74 -6.84
CA GLY A 32 -14.04 -3.43 -6.08
C GLY A 32 -14.36 -2.73 -4.76
N VAL A 33 -13.34 -2.34 -3.98
CA VAL A 33 -13.52 -1.58 -2.73
C VAL A 33 -14.18 -0.23 -3.00
N ILE A 34 -13.71 0.52 -4.00
CA ILE A 34 -14.30 1.82 -4.38
C ILE A 34 -15.78 1.65 -4.77
N THR A 35 -16.09 0.64 -5.58
CA THR A 35 -17.46 0.37 -6.04
C THR A 35 -18.36 -0.01 -4.87
N LEU A 36 -17.90 -0.88 -3.98
CA LEU A 36 -18.65 -1.30 -2.80
C LEU A 36 -18.87 -0.15 -1.82
N THR A 37 -17.86 0.66 -1.53
CA THR A 37 -18.02 1.83 -0.66
C THR A 37 -18.99 2.84 -1.27
N SER A 38 -18.91 3.07 -2.58
CA SER A 38 -19.82 3.99 -3.28
C SER A 38 -21.26 3.50 -3.27
N SER A 39 -21.50 2.19 -3.45
CA SER A 39 -22.85 1.62 -3.40
C SER A 39 -23.45 1.71 -2.00
N VAL A 40 -22.68 1.44 -0.94
CA VAL A 40 -23.11 1.61 0.45
C VAL A 40 -23.48 3.06 0.74
N VAL A 41 -22.64 4.02 0.35
CA VAL A 41 -22.92 5.46 0.52
C VAL A 41 -24.20 5.85 -0.24
N ALA A 42 -24.38 5.37 -1.47
CA ALA A 42 -25.60 5.64 -2.25
C ALA A 42 -26.86 5.09 -1.55
N ILE A 43 -26.82 3.86 -1.03
CA ILE A 43 -27.94 3.26 -0.29
C ILE A 43 -28.28 4.09 0.97
N VAL A 44 -27.26 4.51 1.72
CA VAL A 44 -27.43 5.34 2.92
C VAL A 44 -28.14 6.65 2.57
N TYR A 45 -27.76 7.31 1.47
CA TYR A 45 -28.34 8.58 1.07
C TYR A 45 -29.73 8.47 0.41
N ILE A 46 -29.95 7.45 -0.41
CA ILE A 46 -31.20 7.29 -1.17
C ILE A 46 -32.30 6.67 -0.31
N ILE A 47 -31.97 5.68 0.50
CA ILE A 47 -32.95 4.90 1.28
C ILE A 47 -32.84 5.25 2.76
N GLY A 48 -31.62 5.19 3.31
CA GLY A 48 -31.39 5.37 4.75
C GLY A 48 -31.83 6.75 5.24
N LEU A 49 -31.38 7.81 4.58
CA LEU A 49 -31.65 9.19 4.98
C LEU A 49 -33.15 9.49 5.05
N PRO A 50 -33.97 9.34 3.99
CA PRO A 50 -35.40 9.64 4.08
C PRO A 50 -36.15 8.72 5.05
N TYR A 51 -35.73 7.46 5.20
CA TYR A 51 -36.37 6.53 6.13
C TYR A 51 -36.12 6.91 7.59
N TYR A 52 -34.87 7.12 7.99
CA TYR A 52 -34.50 7.41 9.39
C TYR A 52 -34.75 8.86 9.80
N TRP A 53 -34.74 9.80 8.85
CA TRP A 53 -35.06 11.20 9.12
C TRP A 53 -36.45 11.38 9.73
N ASN A 54 -37.43 10.59 9.27
CA ASN A 54 -38.80 10.63 9.78
C ASN A 54 -38.97 9.96 11.16
N LYS A 55 -38.00 9.16 11.61
CA LYS A 55 -38.05 8.46 12.91
C LYS A 55 -37.36 9.27 14.01
N SER A 56 -36.11 9.67 13.76
CA SER A 56 -35.32 10.43 14.72
C SER A 56 -34.27 11.29 14.00
N PRO A 57 -34.60 12.54 13.62
CA PRO A 57 -33.71 13.38 12.83
C PRO A 57 -32.40 13.74 13.56
N VAL A 58 -32.45 13.84 14.90
CA VAL A 58 -31.28 14.16 15.73
C VAL A 58 -30.24 13.03 15.68
N LEU A 59 -30.66 11.80 15.96
CA LEU A 59 -29.77 10.64 15.92
C LEU A 59 -29.25 10.40 14.50
N THR A 60 -30.13 10.54 13.50
CA THR A 60 -29.76 10.42 12.08
C THR A 60 -28.68 11.44 11.71
N SER A 61 -28.83 12.71 12.12
CA SER A 61 -27.83 13.75 11.86
C SER A 61 -26.48 13.44 12.52
N PHE A 62 -26.49 12.98 13.77
CA PHE A 62 -25.27 12.57 14.48
C PHE A 62 -24.55 11.41 13.76
N LEU A 63 -25.28 10.36 13.38
CA LEU A 63 -24.73 9.21 12.67
C LEU A 63 -24.23 9.58 11.27
N MET A 64 -24.90 10.52 10.59
CA MET A 64 -24.43 11.04 9.31
C MET A 64 -23.10 11.77 9.46
N VAL A 65 -22.96 12.65 10.46
CA VAL A 65 -21.69 13.35 10.73
C VAL A 65 -20.58 12.33 11.04
N LEU A 66 -20.84 11.36 11.91
CA LEU A 66 -19.87 10.30 12.23
C LEU A 66 -19.49 9.48 11.00
N GLY A 67 -20.46 9.10 10.17
CA GLY A 67 -20.23 8.35 8.93
C GLY A 67 -19.34 9.10 7.94
N HIS A 68 -19.56 10.41 7.77
CA HIS A 68 -18.71 11.24 6.91
C HIS A 68 -17.30 11.38 7.46
N TRP A 69 -17.16 11.55 8.78
CA TRP A 69 -15.86 11.57 9.43
C TRP A 69 -15.07 10.28 9.15
N LEU A 70 -15.72 9.12 9.31
CA LEU A 70 -15.10 7.83 9.03
C LEU A 70 -14.75 7.67 7.55
N LEU A 71 -15.64 8.07 6.64
CA LEU A 71 -15.39 8.01 5.19
C LEU A 71 -14.17 8.86 4.79
N ILE A 72 -14.06 10.08 5.33
CA ILE A 72 -12.91 10.96 5.11
C ILE A 72 -11.62 10.31 5.62
N ASN A 73 -11.64 9.73 6.82
CA ASN A 73 -10.46 9.05 7.37
C ASN A 73 -10.02 7.84 6.51
N VAL A 74 -10.97 7.01 6.07
CA VAL A 74 -10.69 5.87 5.19
C VAL A 74 -10.07 6.34 3.87
N ALA A 75 -10.67 7.36 3.23
CA ALA A 75 -10.16 7.90 1.98
C ALA A 75 -8.76 8.53 2.14
N PHE A 76 -8.55 9.29 3.21
CA PHE A 76 -7.26 9.92 3.51
C PHE A 76 -6.16 8.88 3.75
N HIS A 77 -6.40 7.90 4.61
CA HIS A 77 -5.38 6.88 4.91
C HIS A 77 -5.08 6.00 3.71
N PHE A 78 -6.09 5.65 2.91
CA PHE A 78 -5.87 4.93 1.65
C PHE A 78 -5.02 5.74 0.66
N TYR A 79 -5.34 7.03 0.49
CA TYR A 79 -4.57 7.93 -0.37
C TYR A 79 -3.12 8.06 0.09
N MET A 80 -2.89 8.30 1.38
CA MET A 80 -1.55 8.40 1.95
C MET A 80 -0.79 7.08 1.80
N ALA A 81 -1.43 5.93 2.04
CA ALA A 81 -0.81 4.63 1.85
C ALA A 81 -0.40 4.38 0.39
N ALA A 82 -1.12 4.90 -0.59
CA ALA A 82 -0.82 4.70 -2.00
C ALA A 82 0.18 5.71 -2.60
N ARG A 83 0.31 6.90 -1.99
CA ARG A 83 1.02 8.04 -2.60
C ARG A 83 2.23 8.51 -1.81
N THR A 84 2.36 8.14 -0.54
CA THR A 84 3.52 8.52 0.27
C THR A 84 4.76 7.82 -0.26
N ASP A 85 5.81 8.59 -0.56
CA ASP A 85 7.07 8.01 -0.98
C ASP A 85 7.67 7.19 0.19
N PRO A 86 8.15 5.96 -0.06
CA PRO A 86 8.75 5.13 0.98
C PRO A 86 10.07 5.68 1.55
N GLY A 87 10.58 6.80 1.00
CA GLY A 87 11.80 7.46 1.41
C GLY A 87 13.05 6.85 0.80
N THR A 88 14.19 7.47 1.08
CA THR A 88 15.52 6.97 0.69
C THR A 88 16.47 7.05 1.89
N PRO A 89 17.46 6.16 1.99
CA PRO A 89 18.45 6.23 3.07
C PRO A 89 19.28 7.51 2.94
N PRO A 90 19.75 8.08 4.07
CA PRO A 90 20.61 9.26 4.07
C PRO A 90 21.89 8.96 3.28
N LYS A 91 22.30 9.92 2.43
CA LYS A 91 23.54 9.84 1.64
C LYS A 91 24.64 10.64 2.35
N GLY A 92 25.79 10.04 2.66
CA GLY A 92 26.95 10.75 3.22
C GLY A 92 27.84 9.91 4.14
N ILE A 93 28.93 10.54 4.61
CA ILE A 93 30.00 9.97 5.45
C ILE A 93 29.51 9.56 6.86
N LEU A 94 28.31 9.97 7.25
CA LEU A 94 27.73 9.73 8.59
C LEU A 94 26.94 8.41 8.71
N ILE A 95 27.29 7.36 7.96
CA ILE A 95 26.77 6.02 8.24
C ILE A 95 27.80 5.32 9.13
N SER A 96 27.91 5.75 10.39
CA SER A 96 28.84 5.16 11.37
C SER A 96 28.50 3.70 11.70
N GLU A 97 27.28 3.26 11.37
CA GLU A 97 26.75 1.91 11.64
C GLU A 97 26.26 1.21 10.36
N ALA A 98 27.03 1.24 9.27
CA ALA A 98 26.68 0.51 8.06
C ALA A 98 26.77 -1.00 8.32
N VAL A 99 25.65 -1.73 8.26
CA VAL A 99 25.60 -3.17 8.55
C VAL A 99 26.05 -4.01 7.35
N SER A 100 25.82 -3.51 6.12
CA SER A 100 26.21 -4.20 4.88
C SER A 100 26.22 -3.24 3.70
N VAL A 101 26.74 -3.68 2.54
CA VAL A 101 26.71 -2.91 1.29
C VAL A 101 25.65 -3.48 0.34
N CYS A 102 24.91 -2.60 -0.34
CA CYS A 102 23.99 -3.00 -1.40
C CYS A 102 24.76 -3.32 -2.68
N LYS A 103 24.72 -4.58 -3.12
CA LYS A 103 25.38 -5.02 -4.36
C LYS A 103 24.83 -4.32 -5.61
N LYS A 104 23.53 -3.95 -5.61
CA LYS A 104 22.87 -3.30 -6.75
C LYS A 104 23.08 -1.79 -6.80
N CYS A 105 23.02 -1.12 -5.64
CA CYS A 105 23.19 0.34 -5.56
C CYS A 105 24.64 0.77 -5.30
N ILE A 106 25.54 -0.17 -4.99
CA ILE A 106 26.95 0.07 -4.64
C ILE A 106 27.07 1.14 -3.55
N ALA A 107 26.26 1.01 -2.50
CA ALA A 107 26.18 1.97 -1.41
C ALA A 107 26.06 1.27 -0.05
N PRO A 108 26.64 1.83 1.03
CA PRO A 108 26.46 1.33 2.39
C PRO A 108 24.98 1.37 2.80
N LYS A 109 24.51 0.28 3.42
CA LYS A 109 23.15 0.16 3.95
C LYS A 109 23.16 0.48 5.45
N PRO A 110 22.43 1.53 5.87
CA PRO A 110 22.07 1.70 7.27
C PRO A 110 21.25 0.50 7.80
N PRO A 111 21.16 0.30 9.13
CA PRO A 111 20.36 -0.77 9.71
C PRO A 111 18.91 -0.70 9.22
N ARG A 112 18.27 -1.87 9.04
CA ARG A 112 16.88 -2.03 8.54
C ARG A 112 16.63 -1.48 7.13
N THR A 113 17.67 -1.25 6.32
CA THR A 113 17.52 -0.83 4.92
C THR A 113 17.52 -2.04 3.99
N HIS A 114 16.55 -2.12 3.09
CA HIS A 114 16.47 -3.17 2.07
C HIS A 114 16.42 -2.57 0.66
N HIS A 115 16.95 -3.31 -0.32
CA HIS A 115 16.85 -2.91 -1.73
C HIS A 115 15.55 -3.47 -2.31
N CYS A 116 14.68 -2.60 -2.78
CA CYS A 116 13.49 -3.00 -3.50
C CYS A 116 13.83 -3.14 -4.99
N SER A 117 13.74 -4.36 -5.53
CA SER A 117 13.94 -4.62 -6.96
C SER A 117 12.89 -3.95 -7.85
N VAL A 118 11.67 -3.74 -7.31
CA VAL A 118 10.57 -3.11 -8.04
C VAL A 118 10.76 -1.60 -8.15
N CYS A 119 11.14 -0.93 -7.05
CA CYS A 119 11.45 0.51 -7.04
C CYS A 119 12.88 0.84 -7.50
N ASN A 120 13.72 -0.18 -7.71
CA ASN A 120 15.13 -0.08 -8.09
C ASN A 120 15.97 0.84 -7.19
N ARG A 121 15.69 0.86 -5.89
CA ARG A 121 16.40 1.70 -4.90
C ARG A 121 16.38 1.09 -3.51
N CYS A 122 17.29 1.54 -2.65
CA CYS A 122 17.28 1.21 -1.23
C CYS A 122 16.22 2.03 -0.49
N ILE A 123 15.46 1.37 0.38
CA ILE A 123 14.39 1.95 1.18
C ILE A 123 14.71 1.71 2.67
N LEU A 124 14.65 2.76 3.47
CA LEU A 124 14.89 2.71 4.91
C LEU A 124 13.68 2.10 5.62
N LYS A 125 13.91 1.20 6.59
CA LYS A 125 12.83 0.49 7.33
C LYS A 125 11.79 -0.15 6.40
N MET A 126 12.25 -0.74 5.29
CA MET A 126 11.36 -1.41 4.34
C MET A 126 10.77 -2.69 4.95
N ASP A 127 9.44 -2.76 5.04
CA ASP A 127 8.74 -4.00 5.36
C ASP A 127 8.57 -4.85 4.10
N HIS A 128 7.84 -4.32 3.12
CA HIS A 128 7.58 -4.99 1.84
C HIS A 128 7.15 -3.99 0.77
N HIS A 129 7.24 -4.40 -0.51
CA HIS A 129 6.64 -3.64 -1.61
C HIS A 129 5.22 -4.15 -1.86
N CYS A 130 4.22 -3.38 -1.45
CA CYS A 130 2.82 -3.74 -1.66
C CYS A 130 2.42 -3.60 -3.13
N ARG A 131 2.39 -4.73 -3.85
CA ARG A 131 2.05 -4.75 -5.27
C ARG A 131 0.56 -4.53 -5.58
N ILE A 132 -0.28 -4.61 -4.55
CA ILE A 132 -1.74 -4.38 -4.65
C ILE A 132 -2.03 -2.88 -4.81
N LEU A 133 -1.29 -2.03 -4.08
CA LEU A 133 -1.53 -0.58 -4.03
C LEU A 133 -0.58 0.22 -4.93
N PHE A 134 0.68 -0.22 -5.09
CA PHE A 134 1.70 0.56 -5.79
C PHE A 134 1.87 0.13 -7.24
N PHE A 135 1.28 0.90 -8.15
CA PHE A 135 1.68 0.90 -9.56
C PHE A 135 2.98 1.69 -9.68
N LYS A 136 4.09 0.95 -9.82
CA LYS A 136 5.45 1.38 -10.20
C LYS A 136 5.55 2.91 -10.44
N HIS A 137 5.68 3.70 -9.38
CA HIS A 137 6.01 5.11 -9.54
C HIS A 137 7.50 5.20 -9.81
N SER A 138 7.83 5.28 -11.10
CA SER A 138 9.01 6.01 -11.55
C SER A 138 8.74 7.49 -11.30
N ILE A 139 9.21 7.99 -10.16
CA ILE A 139 9.70 9.36 -10.07
C ILE A 139 11.19 9.24 -9.82
#